data_AF-A0A6V8EC07-F1
#
_entry.id   AF-A0A6V8EC07-F1
#
_cell.length_a   1.000
_cell.length_b   1.000
_cell.length_c   1.000
_cell.angle_alpha   90.00
_cell.angle_beta   90.00
_cell.angle_gamma   90.00
#
_symmetry.space_group_name_H-M   'P 1'
#
loop_
_entity.id
_entity.type
_entity.pdbx_description
1 polymer ?
#
loop_
_entity_poly.entity_id
_entity_poly.type
_entity_poly.pdbx_seq_one_letter_code
_entity_poly.pdbx_strand_id
1 'polypeptide(L)'
;MISNSVKKIRQIHTVIPRDVERTILTSKTRVIESFTDDEISVEMMDESLSSMGLQVLSQLHDMILQAIGEGRIARGEKILVILAEPIDGVFSVDTTMLSANRFASLATEINVELEVLTKAMQLARHIGSRGREGHSVGALFAIGSLPRLRKFSTPLVLNPFKGHDAEKKSILLDENHETLAEFAWLDGAIFFNK
;
A
#
# COMPACT_ATOMS: atom_id res chain seq x y z
N MET A 1 -7.42 -0.91 13.59
CA MET A 1 -7.39 -2.33 14.05
C MET A 1 -7.50 -3.23 12.83
N ILE A 2 -6.78 -4.36 12.82
CA ILE A 2 -6.83 -5.34 11.72
C ILE A 2 -7.21 -6.72 12.27
N SER A 3 -8.30 -7.30 11.76
CA SER A 3 -8.76 -8.63 12.19
C SER A 3 -9.76 -9.26 11.23
N ASN A 4 -9.71 -10.58 11.07
CA ASN A 4 -10.79 -11.37 10.44
C ASN A 4 -11.74 -12.01 11.47
N SER A 5 -11.67 -11.65 12.75
CA SER A 5 -12.48 -12.24 13.81
C SER A 5 -13.48 -11.23 14.37
N VAL A 6 -14.77 -11.46 14.10
CA VAL A 6 -15.89 -10.69 14.67
C VAL A 6 -15.79 -10.63 16.20
N LYS A 7 -15.42 -11.75 16.84
CA LYS A 7 -15.25 -11.82 18.29
C LYS A 7 -14.14 -10.89 18.78
N LYS A 8 -12.95 -10.94 18.18
CA LYS A 8 -11.83 -10.09 18.58
C LYS A 8 -12.15 -8.61 18.34
N ILE A 9 -12.77 -8.28 17.19
CA ILE A 9 -13.21 -6.91 16.88
C ILE A 9 -14.13 -6.38 17.98
N ARG A 10 -15.18 -7.12 18.33
CA ARG A 10 -16.13 -6.70 19.38
C ARG A 10 -15.46 -6.54 20.74
N GLN A 11 -14.59 -7.48 21.12
CA GLN A 11 -13.86 -7.44 22.39
C GLN A 11 -12.91 -6.25 22.50
N ILE A 12 -12.24 -5.88 21.42
CA ILE A 12 -11.31 -4.76 21.40
C ILE A 12 -12.08 -3.44 21.31
N HIS A 13 -13.15 -3.38 20.52
CA HIS A 13 -13.93 -2.16 20.33
C HIS A 13 -14.50 -1.61 21.65
N THR A 14 -14.87 -2.48 22.58
CA THR A 14 -15.42 -2.08 23.89
C THR A 14 -14.42 -1.44 24.83
N VAL A 15 -13.11 -1.66 24.64
CA VAL A 15 -12.06 -1.10 25.50
C VAL A 15 -11.42 0.16 24.94
N ILE A 16 -11.65 0.49 23.67
CA ILE A 16 -11.14 1.73 23.06
C ILE A 16 -12.02 2.92 23.49
N PRO A 17 -11.45 4.08 23.89
CA PRO A 17 -12.20 5.29 24.26
C PRO A 17 -12.98 5.92 23.08
N ARG A 18 -14.27 6.24 23.27
CA ARG A 18 -15.21 6.63 22.20
C ARG A 18 -14.83 7.91 21.44
N ASP A 19 -14.02 8.75 22.05
CA ASP A 19 -13.46 10.00 21.53
C ASP A 19 -12.28 9.79 20.56
N VAL A 20 -11.76 8.56 20.45
CA VAL A 20 -10.68 8.21 19.52
C VAL A 20 -11.28 7.78 18.18
N GLU A 21 -10.84 8.41 17.10
CA GLU A 21 -11.16 7.98 15.74
C GLU A 21 -10.59 6.56 15.48
N ARG A 22 -11.41 5.65 14.94
CA ARG A 22 -11.00 4.27 14.69
C ARG A 22 -11.31 3.85 13.27
N THR A 23 -10.35 3.18 12.66
CA THR A 23 -10.54 2.41 11.43
C THR A 23 -10.36 0.93 11.74
N ILE A 24 -11.28 0.10 11.26
CA ILE A 24 -11.24 -1.37 11.43
C ILE A 24 -11.20 -2.00 10.06
N LEU A 25 -10.21 -2.87 9.84
CA LEU A 25 -9.94 -3.48 8.56
C LEU A 25 -10.01 -5.01 8.67
N THR A 26 -10.62 -5.64 7.66
CA THR A 26 -10.76 -7.10 7.54
C THR A 26 -10.51 -7.54 6.10
N SER A 27 -9.99 -8.75 5.90
CA SER A 27 -9.84 -9.35 4.57
C SER A 27 -10.97 -10.35 4.25
N LYS A 28 -12.07 -10.35 5.02
CA LYS A 28 -13.20 -11.27 4.86
C LYS A 28 -14.52 -10.52 4.79
N THR A 29 -15.23 -10.65 3.67
CA THR A 29 -16.57 -10.07 3.45
C THR A 29 -17.56 -10.47 4.53
N ARG A 30 -17.57 -11.75 4.97
CA ARG A 30 -18.46 -12.24 6.05
C ARG A 30 -18.28 -11.50 7.37
N VAL A 31 -17.09 -10.96 7.64
CA VAL A 31 -16.85 -10.16 8.84
C VAL A 31 -17.56 -8.83 8.71
N ILE A 32 -17.45 -8.14 7.57
CA ILE A 32 -18.16 -6.88 7.29
C ILE A 32 -19.67 -7.07 7.39
N GLU A 33 -20.21 -8.14 6.78
CA GLU A 33 -21.63 -8.48 6.86
C GLU A 33 -22.14 -8.64 8.30
N SER A 34 -21.26 -9.02 9.23
CA SER A 34 -21.59 -9.16 10.66
C SER A 34 -21.68 -7.82 11.42
N PHE A 35 -21.38 -6.70 10.75
CA PHE A 35 -21.39 -5.34 11.30
C PHE A 35 -22.26 -4.35 10.50
N THR A 36 -22.97 -4.77 9.46
CA THR A 36 -23.80 -3.88 8.60
C THR A 36 -24.85 -3.07 9.39
N ASP A 37 -25.45 -3.68 10.41
CA ASP A 37 -26.46 -3.04 11.28
C ASP A 37 -25.88 -2.62 12.65
N ASP A 38 -24.55 -2.53 12.75
CA ASP A 38 -23.84 -2.19 13.97
C ASP A 38 -23.36 -0.73 13.94
N GLU A 39 -23.04 -0.16 15.10
CA GLU A 39 -22.38 1.16 15.17
C GLU A 39 -20.90 1.09 14.73
N ILE A 40 -20.38 -0.13 14.55
CA ILE A 40 -18.99 -0.41 14.22
C ILE A 40 -18.82 -0.46 12.70
N SER A 41 -18.13 0.53 12.12
CA SER A 41 -17.70 0.49 10.72
C SER A 41 -16.50 -0.43 10.53
N VAL A 42 -16.58 -1.33 9.54
CA VAL A 42 -15.49 -2.25 9.16
C VAL A 42 -15.29 -2.21 7.65
N GLU A 43 -14.06 -1.96 7.21
CA GLU A 43 -13.68 -1.81 5.81
C GLU A 43 -12.91 -3.05 5.29
N MET A 44 -13.01 -3.30 3.99
CA MET A 44 -12.27 -4.37 3.31
C MET A 44 -10.79 -4.00 3.15
N MET A 45 -9.93 -4.98 3.35
CA MET A 45 -8.53 -4.97 2.89
C MET A 45 -8.40 -5.73 1.59
N ASP A 46 -7.57 -5.22 0.69
CA ASP A 46 -7.32 -5.86 -0.60
C ASP A 46 -6.62 -7.22 -0.45
N GLU A 47 -5.72 -7.36 0.53
CA GLU A 47 -4.94 -8.58 0.74
C GLU A 47 -5.48 -9.48 1.86
N SER A 48 -5.35 -10.79 1.66
CA SER A 48 -5.76 -11.80 2.63
C SER A 48 -4.82 -11.86 3.84
N LEU A 49 -5.36 -11.61 5.04
CA LEU A 49 -4.58 -11.64 6.30
C LEU A 49 -3.95 -13.00 6.60
N SER A 50 -4.60 -14.10 6.19
CA SER A 50 -4.10 -15.44 6.48
C SER A 50 -2.82 -15.80 5.73
N SER A 51 -2.53 -15.14 4.60
CA SER A 51 -1.35 -15.41 3.78
C SER A 51 -0.19 -14.45 4.04
N MET A 52 -0.39 -13.33 4.74
CA MET A 52 0.62 -12.28 4.87
C MET A 52 1.68 -12.52 5.96
N GLY A 53 1.36 -13.22 7.04
CA GLY A 53 2.30 -13.39 8.17
C GLY A 53 2.81 -12.04 8.70
N LEU A 54 4.14 -11.83 8.70
CA LEU A 54 4.76 -10.55 9.11
C LEU A 54 4.62 -9.42 8.08
N GLN A 55 4.24 -9.70 6.83
CA GLN A 55 4.07 -8.68 5.79
C GLN A 55 2.94 -7.69 6.13
N VAL A 56 2.03 -8.07 7.02
CA VAL A 56 0.99 -7.17 7.57
C VAL A 56 1.59 -5.89 8.19
N LEU A 57 2.83 -5.95 8.71
CA LEU A 57 3.54 -4.78 9.24
C LEU A 57 3.95 -3.81 8.13
N SER A 58 4.38 -4.33 6.98
CA SER A 58 4.71 -3.53 5.80
C SER A 58 3.46 -2.90 5.21
N GLN A 59 2.36 -3.65 5.12
CA GLN A 59 1.09 -3.12 4.65
C GLN A 59 0.55 -2.04 5.58
N LEU A 60 0.65 -2.23 6.89
CA LEU A 60 0.32 -1.19 7.87
C LEU A 60 1.12 0.08 7.68
N HIS A 61 2.44 -0.05 7.47
CA HIS A 61 3.28 1.09 7.17
C HIS A 61 2.76 1.86 5.94
N ASP A 62 2.44 1.16 4.84
CA ASP A 62 1.90 1.79 3.64
C ASP A 62 0.55 2.45 3.83
N MET A 63 -0.37 1.81 4.56
CA MET A 63 -1.68 2.39 4.87
C MET A 63 -1.55 3.68 5.67
N ILE A 64 -0.62 3.74 6.63
CA ILE A 64 -0.34 4.97 7.37
C ILE A 64 0.23 6.04 6.44
N LEU A 65 1.13 5.68 5.50
CA LEU A 65 1.63 6.62 4.49
C LEU A 65 0.52 7.20 3.62
N GLN A 66 -0.36 6.35 3.12
CA GLN A 66 -1.48 6.75 2.28
C GLN A 66 -2.43 7.69 3.04
N ALA A 67 -2.78 7.34 4.28
CA ALA A 67 -3.65 8.18 5.10
C ALA A 67 -3.04 9.55 5.42
N ILE A 68 -1.72 9.65 5.59
CA ILE A 68 -1.02 10.93 5.69
C ILE A 68 -1.11 11.71 4.37
N GLY A 69 -0.92 11.04 3.23
CA GLY A 69 -0.97 11.66 1.89
C GLY A 69 -2.33 12.23 1.53
N GLU A 70 -3.39 11.56 1.95
CA GLU A 70 -4.78 11.99 1.79
C GLU A 70 -5.21 13.02 2.85
N GLY A 71 -4.35 13.33 3.83
CA GLY A 71 -4.64 14.27 4.91
C GLY A 71 -5.58 13.75 5.99
N ARG A 72 -5.86 12.43 6.01
CA ARG A 72 -6.64 11.76 7.08
C ARG A 72 -5.88 11.69 8.40
N ILE A 73 -4.55 11.68 8.34
CA ILE A 73 -3.67 11.64 9.52
C ILE A 73 -2.74 12.85 9.50
N ALA A 74 -2.71 13.59 10.60
CA ALA A 74 -1.87 14.77 10.73
C ALA A 74 -0.43 14.41 11.10
N ARG A 75 0.49 15.33 10.78
CA ARG A 75 1.90 15.19 11.18
C ARG A 75 2.03 15.35 12.70
N GLY A 76 2.78 14.45 13.34
CA GLY A 76 2.97 14.46 14.79
C GLY A 76 1.87 13.75 15.57
N GLU A 77 0.88 13.21 14.86
CA GLU A 77 -0.14 12.37 15.44
C GLU A 77 0.43 11.02 15.89
N LYS A 78 -0.12 10.50 16.99
CA LYS A 78 0.22 9.18 17.53
C LYS A 78 -0.90 8.21 17.22
N ILE A 79 -0.57 7.15 16.51
CA ILE A 79 -1.52 6.12 16.10
C ILE A 79 -1.32 4.90 17.00
N LEU A 80 -2.42 4.37 17.53
CA LEU A 80 -2.40 3.05 18.16
C LEU A 80 -2.87 2.01 17.14
N VAL A 81 -1.98 1.09 16.80
CA VAL A 81 -2.30 -0.01 15.89
C VAL A 81 -2.49 -1.28 16.70
N ILE A 82 -3.58 -1.98 16.40
CA ILE A 82 -3.94 -3.25 17.00
C ILE A 82 -4.05 -4.28 15.89
N LEU A 83 -3.13 -5.25 15.92
CA LEU A 83 -3.17 -6.47 15.12
C LEU A 83 -3.80 -7.57 15.96
N ALA A 84 -4.83 -8.20 15.42
CA ALA A 84 -5.49 -9.34 16.04
C ALA A 84 -5.39 -10.60 15.18
N GLU A 85 -5.11 -10.48 13.87
CA GLU A 85 -4.76 -11.57 12.96
C GLU A 85 -3.88 -11.03 11.82
N PRO A 86 -2.94 -11.82 11.26
CA PRO A 86 -2.52 -13.17 11.69
C PRO A 86 -1.64 -13.17 12.95
N ILE A 87 -1.21 -12.00 13.42
CA ILE A 87 -0.37 -11.81 14.61
C ILE A 87 -1.18 -11.03 15.64
N ASP A 88 -1.10 -11.42 16.91
CA ASP A 88 -1.61 -10.60 18.01
C ASP A 88 -0.52 -9.59 18.44
N GLY A 89 -0.82 -8.31 18.35
CA GLY A 89 0.15 -7.26 18.66
C GLY A 89 -0.48 -5.88 18.81
N VAL A 90 0.11 -5.06 19.67
CA VAL A 90 -0.29 -3.66 19.87
C VAL A 90 0.97 -2.81 19.80
N PHE A 91 0.95 -1.77 18.97
CA PHE A 91 2.07 -0.86 18.81
C PHE A 91 1.59 0.58 18.67
N SER A 92 2.37 1.49 19.26
CA SER A 92 2.20 2.93 19.10
C SER A 92 3.15 3.40 18.01
N VAL A 93 2.61 4.10 17.03
CA VAL A 93 3.36 4.67 15.92
C VAL A 93 3.32 6.19 16.06
N ASP A 94 4.49 6.78 16.21
CA ASP A 94 4.66 8.23 16.11
C ASP A 94 4.93 8.59 14.65
N THR A 95 4.02 9.35 14.04
CA THR A 95 4.12 9.71 12.62
C THR A 95 5.36 10.54 12.30
N THR A 96 6.01 11.15 13.29
CA THR A 96 7.30 11.84 13.09
C THR A 96 8.46 10.88 12.83
N MET A 97 8.39 9.65 13.35
CA MET A 97 9.46 8.66 13.23
C MET A 97 9.33 7.81 11.97
N LEU A 98 8.16 7.80 11.34
CA LEU A 98 8.00 7.14 10.06
C LEU A 98 8.85 7.85 9.00
N SER A 99 9.59 7.06 8.21
CA SER A 99 10.18 7.48 6.94
C SER A 99 9.16 8.10 5.96
N ALA A 100 7.86 8.03 6.30
CA ALA A 100 6.79 8.88 5.81
C ALA A 100 7.19 10.34 5.63
N ASN A 101 7.92 10.91 6.60
CA ASN A 101 8.38 12.27 6.51
C ASN A 101 9.24 12.52 5.28
N ARG A 102 10.05 11.54 4.86
CA ARG A 102 10.88 11.67 3.66
C ARG A 102 10.08 11.39 2.40
N PHE A 103 9.18 10.40 2.40
CA PHE A 103 8.36 10.08 1.23
C PHE A 103 7.34 11.17 0.89
N ALA A 104 6.62 11.71 1.89
CA ALA A 104 5.69 12.82 1.72
C ALA A 104 6.42 14.11 1.30
N SER A 105 7.57 14.40 1.93
CA SER A 105 8.40 15.54 1.50
C SER A 105 8.92 15.35 0.09
N LEU A 106 9.38 14.15 -0.27
CA LEU A 106 9.86 13.82 -1.62
C LEU A 106 8.74 13.94 -2.64
N ALA A 107 7.54 13.41 -2.35
CA ALA A 107 6.35 13.53 -3.18
C ALA A 107 6.06 15.00 -3.54
N THR A 108 6.12 15.86 -2.52
CA THR A 108 5.92 17.30 -2.67
C THR A 108 7.06 17.95 -3.46
N GLU A 109 8.32 17.61 -3.16
CA GLU A 109 9.51 18.15 -3.82
C GLU A 109 9.55 17.83 -5.33
N ILE A 110 9.19 16.60 -5.70
CA ILE A 110 9.20 16.16 -7.11
C ILE A 110 7.84 16.34 -7.81
N ASN A 111 6.85 16.86 -7.09
CA ASN A 111 5.47 17.07 -7.55
C ASN A 111 4.85 15.79 -8.14
N VAL A 112 4.77 14.75 -7.31
CA VAL A 112 4.12 13.46 -7.57
C VAL A 112 3.20 13.16 -6.40
N GLU A 113 2.04 12.56 -6.65
CA GLU A 113 1.11 12.17 -5.59
C GLU A 113 1.73 11.13 -4.65
N LEU A 114 1.52 11.27 -3.33
CA LEU A 114 2.11 10.34 -2.35
C LEU A 114 1.62 8.89 -2.58
N GLU A 115 0.40 8.72 -3.07
CA GLU A 115 -0.17 7.42 -3.40
C GLU A 115 0.65 6.71 -4.50
N VAL A 116 1.04 7.43 -5.56
CA VAL A 116 1.88 6.90 -6.65
C VAL A 116 3.23 6.41 -6.12
N LEU A 117 3.87 7.19 -5.25
CA LEU A 117 5.13 6.79 -4.60
C LEU A 117 4.95 5.59 -3.67
N THR A 118 3.85 5.52 -2.94
CA THR A 118 3.52 4.40 -2.04
C THR A 118 3.29 3.11 -2.83
N LYS A 119 2.52 3.18 -3.93
CA LYS A 119 2.29 2.06 -4.84
C LYS A 119 3.57 1.61 -5.56
N ALA A 120 4.45 2.55 -5.93
CA ALA A 120 5.77 2.21 -6.47
C ALA A 120 6.64 1.48 -5.44
N MET A 121 6.60 1.89 -4.17
CA MET A 121 7.31 1.21 -3.09
C MET A 121 6.71 -0.20 -2.82
N GLN A 122 5.39 -0.35 -2.90
CA GLN A 122 4.71 -1.65 -2.83
C GLN A 122 5.18 -2.57 -3.94
N LEU A 123 5.18 -2.12 -5.19
CA LEU A 123 5.67 -2.88 -6.33
C LEU A 123 7.15 -3.25 -6.18
N ALA A 124 8.00 -2.32 -5.72
CA ALA A 124 9.41 -2.60 -5.46
C ALA A 124 9.59 -3.73 -4.43
N ARG A 125 8.81 -3.72 -3.34
CA ARG A 125 8.81 -4.81 -2.35
C ARG A 125 8.27 -6.11 -2.91
N HIS A 126 7.22 -6.06 -3.72
CA HIS A 126 6.67 -7.24 -4.39
C HIS A 126 7.75 -7.92 -5.23
N ILE A 127 8.44 -7.17 -6.09
CA ILE A 127 9.55 -7.67 -6.92
C ILE A 127 10.70 -8.19 -6.06
N GLY A 128 11.15 -7.40 -5.08
CA GLY A 128 12.31 -7.73 -4.27
C GLY A 128 12.10 -8.92 -3.32
N SER A 129 10.89 -9.12 -2.81
CA SER A 129 10.57 -10.24 -1.90
C SER A 129 10.29 -11.54 -2.65
N ARG A 130 9.66 -11.47 -3.82
CA ARG A 130 9.31 -12.66 -4.62
C ARG A 130 10.50 -13.18 -5.42
N GLY A 131 11.30 -12.26 -5.98
CA GLY A 131 12.31 -12.60 -6.97
C GLY A 131 11.68 -13.31 -8.19
N ARG A 132 12.51 -14.01 -8.96
CA ARG A 132 12.05 -14.84 -10.09
C ARG A 132 12.89 -16.11 -10.15
N GLU A 133 12.22 -17.27 -10.18
CA GLU A 133 12.89 -18.58 -10.33
C GLU A 133 14.03 -18.79 -9.32
N GLY A 134 13.84 -18.32 -8.08
CA GLY A 134 14.84 -18.42 -7.01
C GLY A 134 15.97 -17.38 -7.05
N HIS A 135 15.95 -16.45 -7.99
CA HIS A 135 16.94 -15.38 -8.12
C HIS A 135 16.39 -14.05 -7.62
N SER A 136 17.25 -13.27 -6.98
CA SER A 136 16.94 -11.89 -6.61
C SER A 136 16.77 -11.04 -7.87
N VAL A 137 15.69 -10.26 -7.92
CA VAL A 137 15.38 -9.36 -9.03
C VAL A 137 15.30 -7.94 -8.49
N GLY A 138 15.98 -7.02 -9.17
CA GLY A 138 15.86 -5.58 -8.93
C GLY A 138 14.96 -4.93 -9.97
N ALA A 139 14.51 -3.71 -9.71
CA ALA A 139 13.78 -2.91 -10.67
C ALA A 139 14.22 -1.45 -10.60
N LEU A 140 14.22 -0.77 -11.75
CA LEU A 140 14.40 0.67 -11.85
C LEU A 140 13.07 1.32 -12.24
N PHE A 141 12.57 2.22 -11.40
CA PHE A 141 11.36 3.00 -11.68
C PHE A 141 11.74 4.45 -11.97
N ALA A 142 11.24 5.01 -13.07
CA ALA A 142 11.32 6.43 -13.34
C ALA A 142 9.92 7.04 -13.36
N ILE A 143 9.66 7.98 -12.45
CA ILE A 143 8.36 8.61 -12.26
C ILE A 143 8.47 10.05 -12.76
N GLY A 144 7.64 10.42 -13.73
CA GLY A 144 7.71 11.75 -14.31
C GLY A 144 7.06 11.88 -15.69
N SER A 145 7.46 12.92 -16.42
CA SER A 145 6.93 13.16 -17.76
C SER A 145 7.43 12.10 -18.75
N LEU A 146 6.56 11.15 -19.11
CA LEU A 146 6.90 10.07 -20.05
C LEU A 146 7.50 10.58 -21.39
N PRO A 147 6.99 11.65 -22.03
CA PRO A 147 7.61 12.18 -23.25
C PRO A 147 9.03 12.69 -23.04
N ARG A 148 9.38 13.21 -21.85
CA ARG A 148 10.75 13.65 -21.54
C ARG A 148 11.65 12.45 -21.25
N LEU A 149 11.20 11.51 -20.42
CA LEU A 149 11.95 10.31 -20.06
C LEU A 149 12.31 9.48 -21.31
N ARG A 150 11.34 9.34 -22.24
CA ARG A 150 11.55 8.62 -23.51
C ARG A 150 12.64 9.19 -24.40
N LYS A 151 13.05 10.45 -24.24
CA LYS A 151 14.16 11.04 -25.01
C LYS A 151 15.52 10.47 -24.61
N PHE A 152 15.60 9.88 -23.41
CA PHE A 152 16.83 9.34 -22.83
C PHE A 152 16.82 7.80 -22.77
N SER A 153 15.90 7.15 -23.48
CA SER A 153 15.71 5.70 -23.40
C SER A 153 15.25 5.11 -24.72
N THR A 154 15.55 3.84 -24.96
CA THR A 154 14.98 3.06 -26.06
C THR A 154 14.13 1.91 -25.52
N PRO A 155 13.00 1.57 -26.16
CA PRO A 155 12.17 0.45 -25.72
C PRO A 155 12.92 -0.86 -25.91
N LEU A 156 13.06 -1.64 -24.83
CA LEU A 156 13.63 -2.99 -24.86
C LEU A 156 12.65 -4.01 -25.44
N VAL A 157 11.37 -3.84 -25.12
CA VAL A 157 10.27 -4.72 -25.51
C VAL A 157 9.02 -3.90 -25.85
N LEU A 158 8.02 -4.57 -26.41
CA LEU A 158 6.71 -3.96 -26.64
C LEU A 158 6.08 -3.57 -25.30
N ASN A 159 5.59 -2.34 -25.21
CA ASN A 159 4.89 -1.87 -24.02
C ASN A 159 3.53 -2.60 -23.92
N PRO A 160 3.29 -3.40 -22.86
CA PRO A 160 2.05 -4.17 -22.72
C PRO A 160 0.81 -3.28 -22.53
N PHE A 161 1.01 -2.04 -22.07
CA PHE A 161 -0.04 -1.05 -21.85
C PHE A 161 -0.32 -0.17 -23.09
N LYS A 162 0.36 -0.41 -24.21
CA LYS A 162 0.16 0.39 -25.42
C LYS A 162 -1.24 0.16 -25.99
N GLY A 163 -1.98 1.24 -26.24
CA GLY A 163 -3.33 1.19 -26.81
C GLY A 163 -4.47 1.15 -25.78
N HIS A 164 -4.17 0.94 -24.50
CA HIS A 164 -5.18 1.03 -23.43
C HIS A 164 -5.54 2.50 -23.11
N ASP A 165 -6.59 2.73 -22.34
CA ASP A 165 -6.93 4.04 -21.79
C ASP A 165 -5.97 4.42 -20.64
N ALA A 166 -5.80 5.70 -20.33
CA ALA A 166 -4.83 6.15 -19.32
C ALA A 166 -5.09 5.52 -17.93
N GLU A 167 -6.35 5.41 -17.53
CA GLU A 167 -6.78 4.85 -16.25
C GLU A 167 -6.31 3.39 -16.08
N LYS A 168 -6.35 2.60 -17.15
CA LYS A 168 -5.97 1.18 -17.16
C LYS A 168 -4.46 0.93 -17.08
N LYS A 169 -3.64 1.96 -17.16
CA LYS A 169 -2.16 1.85 -17.15
C LYS A 169 -1.57 2.34 -15.83
N SER A 170 -2.41 2.74 -14.90
CA SER A 170 -1.97 3.35 -13.65
C SER A 170 -1.27 2.31 -12.77
N ILE A 171 -0.22 2.74 -12.07
CA ILE A 171 0.40 1.97 -11.00
C ILE A 171 -0.50 1.84 -9.77
N LEU A 172 -1.53 2.68 -9.68
CA LEU A 172 -2.53 2.60 -8.60
C LEU A 172 -3.39 1.33 -8.71
N LEU A 173 -3.45 0.71 -9.89
CA LEU A 173 -4.18 -0.54 -10.11
C LEU A 173 -3.30 -1.74 -9.79
N ASP A 174 -3.63 -2.46 -8.73
CA ASP A 174 -2.84 -3.62 -8.28
C ASP A 174 -2.83 -4.77 -9.31
N GLU A 175 -3.86 -4.89 -10.15
CA GLU A 175 -3.90 -5.86 -11.27
C GLU A 175 -2.75 -5.65 -12.28
N ASN A 176 -2.22 -4.42 -12.38
CA ASN A 176 -1.08 -4.13 -13.25
C ASN A 176 0.25 -4.57 -12.65
N HIS A 177 0.34 -4.79 -11.33
CA HIS A 177 1.61 -5.03 -10.63
C HIS A 177 2.25 -6.35 -11.06
N GLU A 178 1.48 -7.40 -11.27
CA GLU A 178 2.00 -8.68 -11.80
C GLU A 178 2.62 -8.50 -13.19
N THR A 179 1.94 -7.77 -14.08
CA THR A 179 2.48 -7.45 -15.40
C THR A 179 3.77 -6.63 -15.28
N LEU A 180 3.81 -5.63 -14.41
CA LEU A 180 5.01 -4.81 -14.21
C LEU A 180 6.17 -5.63 -13.61
N ALA A 181 5.89 -6.54 -12.69
CA ALA A 181 6.88 -7.42 -12.06
C ALA A 181 7.51 -8.39 -13.07
N GLU A 182 6.74 -8.94 -14.02
CA GLU A 182 7.26 -9.78 -15.09
C GLU A 182 8.30 -9.05 -15.96
N PHE A 183 8.11 -7.75 -16.18
CA PHE A 183 9.02 -6.93 -16.99
C PHE A 183 10.24 -6.41 -16.22
N ALA A 184 10.22 -6.45 -14.88
CA ALA A 184 11.35 -6.01 -14.05
C ALA A 184 12.63 -6.82 -14.29
N TRP A 185 12.49 -8.07 -14.78
CA TRP A 185 13.63 -8.92 -15.15
C TRP A 185 14.44 -8.41 -16.34
N LEU A 186 13.87 -7.56 -17.20
CA LEU A 186 14.46 -7.20 -18.49
C LEU A 186 15.64 -6.22 -18.42
N ASP A 187 16.23 -6.02 -17.22
CA ASP A 187 17.34 -5.10 -16.96
C ASP A 187 17.14 -3.73 -17.62
N GLY A 188 15.99 -3.13 -17.31
CA GLY A 188 15.55 -1.85 -17.87
C GLY A 188 14.83 -1.02 -16.82
N ALA A 189 14.19 0.04 -17.29
CA ALA A 189 13.40 0.92 -16.44
C ALA A 189 11.92 0.89 -16.80
N ILE A 190 11.07 0.82 -15.78
CA ILE A 190 9.64 0.99 -15.92
C ILE A 190 9.30 2.46 -15.67
N PHE A 191 8.59 3.07 -16.62
CA PHE A 191 8.25 4.48 -16.55
C PHE A 191 6.80 4.69 -16.14
N PHE A 192 6.60 5.45 -15.07
CA PHE A 192 5.29 5.87 -14.59
C PHE A 192 5.08 7.35 -14.87
N ASN A 193 3.84 7.74 -15.14
CA ASN A 193 3.49 9.15 -15.15
C ASN A 193 3.47 9.69 -13.72
N LYS A 194 3.44 11.02 -13.60
CA LYS A 194 3.16 11.70 -12.34
C LYS A 194 1.74 11.43 -11.90
#